data_AF-A0A5C7PW25-F1
#
_entry.id   AF-A0A5C7PW25-F1
#
_cell.length_a   1.000
_cell.length_b   1.000
_cell.length_c   1.000
_cell.angle_alpha   90.00
_cell.angle_beta   90.00
_cell.angle_gamma   90.00
#
_symmetry.space_group_name_H-M   'P 1'
#
loop_
_entity.id
_entity.type
_entity.pdbx_description
1 polymer ?
#
loop_
_entity_poly.entity_id
_entity_poly.type
_entity_poly.pdbx_seq_one_letter_code
_entity_poly.pdbx_strand_id
1 'polypeptide(L)'
;GVAYCPHCDGPLFKGKKVAVIGGGNSGVEAAIDLAGVVEHVTLIEFADALKADAVLVDKLKSLPNVAIHVNAQTTEITGDGQKVTGLRYKDRASGAEHSVELAGVFVQIGLVPNTEWLKGTLELSRHGEIIVDAKGATSLPGIFAAGDATTVPYKQIIIAAGEGAKAALSAFDHLIRHSAAQNS
;
A
#
# COMPACT_ATOMS: atom_id res chain seq x y z
N GLY A 1 -16.31 5.10 5.75
CA GLY A 1 -15.28 4.46 6.59
C GLY A 1 -13.92 4.95 6.16
N VAL A 2 -12.91 4.79 7.00
CA VAL A 2 -11.51 4.99 6.63
C VAL A 2 -10.87 3.62 6.50
N ALA A 3 -10.29 3.34 5.34
CA ALA A 3 -9.73 2.04 4.97
C ALA A 3 -8.28 2.20 4.49
N TYR A 4 -7.50 1.14 4.64
CA TYR A 4 -6.10 1.08 4.21
C TYR A 4 -5.84 -0.05 3.21
N CYS A 5 -6.87 -0.87 2.91
CA CYS A 5 -6.79 -2.00 1.99
C CYS A 5 -7.94 -1.94 0.96
N PRO A 6 -7.68 -1.47 -0.26
CA PRO A 6 -8.67 -1.42 -1.34
C PRO A 6 -9.28 -2.80 -1.65
N HIS A 7 -8.42 -3.82 -1.73
CA HIS A 7 -8.81 -5.20 -2.00
C HIS A 7 -9.74 -5.80 -0.92
N CYS A 8 -9.63 -5.32 0.32
CA CYS A 8 -10.39 -5.83 1.45
C CYS A 8 -11.77 -5.16 1.54
N ASP A 9 -11.78 -3.82 1.46
CA ASP A 9 -12.96 -3.02 1.78
C ASP A 9 -13.71 -2.50 0.54
N GLY A 10 -13.08 -2.50 -0.64
CA GLY A 10 -13.64 -1.97 -1.88
C GLY A 10 -15.06 -2.45 -2.20
N PRO A 11 -15.38 -3.76 -2.10
CA PRO A 11 -16.74 -4.26 -2.33
C PRO A 11 -17.83 -3.64 -1.43
N LEU A 12 -17.49 -3.13 -0.24
CA LEU A 12 -18.43 -2.50 0.71
C LEU A 12 -18.89 -1.10 0.27
N PHE A 13 -18.22 -0.52 -0.73
CA PHE A 13 -18.47 0.83 -1.25
C PHE A 13 -19.14 0.84 -2.62
N LYS A 14 -19.68 -0.30 -3.09
CA LYS A 14 -20.42 -0.38 -4.34
C LYS A 14 -21.50 0.71 -4.43
N GLY A 15 -21.48 1.48 -5.52
CA GLY A 15 -22.43 2.56 -5.77
C GLY A 15 -22.29 3.77 -4.83
N LYS A 16 -21.16 3.95 -4.15
CA LYS A 16 -20.88 5.12 -3.31
C LYS A 16 -19.70 5.92 -3.88
N LYS A 17 -19.57 7.18 -3.47
CA LYS A 17 -18.37 7.99 -3.77
C LYS A 17 -17.28 7.72 -2.74
N VAL A 18 -16.04 7.62 -3.19
CA VAL A 18 -14.87 7.36 -2.33
C VAL A 18 -13.70 8.26 -2.72
N ALA A 19 -12.74 8.42 -1.81
CA ALA A 19 -11.45 9.02 -2.12
C ALA A 19 -10.31 8.04 -1.93
N VAL A 20 -9.24 8.24 -2.71
CA VAL A 20 -7.94 7.59 -2.53
C VAL A 20 -6.91 8.67 -2.22
N ILE A 21 -6.15 8.50 -1.14
CA ILE A 21 -5.09 9.45 -0.73
C ILE A 21 -3.73 8.84 -1.09
N GLY A 22 -3.02 9.49 -2.01
CA GLY A 22 -1.72 9.05 -2.54
C GLY A 22 -1.78 8.76 -4.04
N GLY A 23 -0.79 9.25 -4.78
CA GLY A 23 -0.66 9.18 -6.24
C GLY A 23 0.62 8.50 -6.71
N GLY A 24 1.23 7.65 -5.86
CA GLY A 24 2.17 6.61 -6.30
C GLY A 24 1.43 5.39 -6.89
N ASN A 25 2.17 4.36 -7.31
CA ASN A 25 1.59 3.16 -7.93
C ASN A 25 0.43 2.57 -7.11
N SER A 26 0.61 2.33 -5.81
CA SER A 26 -0.44 1.75 -4.96
C SER A 26 -1.73 2.57 -4.94
N GLY A 27 -1.63 3.91 -4.85
CA GLY A 27 -2.80 4.77 -4.85
C GLY A 27 -3.49 4.86 -6.22
N VAL A 28 -2.72 4.90 -7.30
CA VAL A 28 -3.28 4.92 -8.66
C VAL A 28 -3.93 3.58 -9.03
N GLU A 29 -3.29 2.46 -8.72
CA GLU A 29 -3.87 1.12 -8.89
C GLU A 29 -5.15 0.95 -8.07
N ALA A 30 -5.14 1.38 -6.80
CA ALA A 30 -6.31 1.36 -5.95
C ALA A 30 -7.47 2.18 -6.53
N ALA A 31 -7.18 3.38 -7.07
CA ALA A 31 -8.20 4.21 -7.68
C ALA A 31 -8.77 3.59 -8.97
N ILE A 32 -7.94 2.94 -9.79
CA ILE A 32 -8.38 2.20 -10.98
C ILE A 32 -9.27 1.02 -10.58
N ASP A 33 -8.86 0.24 -9.58
CA ASP A 33 -9.63 -0.91 -9.08
C ASP A 33 -10.99 -0.46 -8.52
N LEU A 34 -10.99 0.53 -7.62
CA LEU A 34 -12.21 1.07 -7.02
C LEU A 34 -13.15 1.67 -8.07
N ALA A 35 -12.63 2.34 -9.10
CA ALA A 35 -13.44 2.92 -10.17
C ALA A 35 -14.27 1.88 -10.94
N GLY A 36 -13.90 0.60 -10.91
CA GLY A 36 -14.70 -0.49 -11.46
C GLY A 36 -15.89 -0.93 -10.59
N VAL A 37 -15.95 -0.49 -9.33
CA VAL A 37 -16.92 -0.96 -8.33
C VAL A 37 -17.80 0.17 -7.78
N VAL A 38 -17.21 1.34 -7.58
CA VAL A 38 -17.82 2.47 -6.87
C VAL A 38 -18.46 3.48 -7.84
N GLU A 39 -19.25 4.42 -7.32
CA GLU A 39 -19.89 5.46 -8.15
C GLU A 39 -18.87 6.44 -8.71
N HIS A 40 -17.95 6.92 -7.86
CA HIS A 40 -16.94 7.91 -8.21
C HIS A 40 -15.71 7.79 -7.30
N VAL A 41 -14.52 8.01 -7.86
CA VAL A 41 -13.26 8.06 -7.11
C VAL A 41 -12.64 9.45 -7.20
N THR A 42 -12.34 10.05 -6.07
CA THR A 42 -11.53 11.27 -5.98
C THR A 42 -10.13 10.92 -5.51
N LEU A 43 -9.12 11.01 -6.38
CA LEU A 43 -7.72 10.80 -6.01
C LEU A 43 -7.10 12.12 -5.53
N ILE A 44 -6.52 12.10 -4.33
CA ILE A 44 -5.85 13.21 -3.68
C ILE A 44 -4.33 12.93 -3.66
N GLU A 45 -3.57 13.71 -4.42
CA GLU A 45 -2.10 13.67 -4.45
C GLU A 45 -1.51 14.93 -3.82
N PHE A 46 -0.57 14.74 -2.89
CA PHE A 46 0.05 15.82 -2.14
C PHE A 46 1.02 16.65 -2.99
N ALA A 47 1.81 16.00 -3.85
CA ALA A 47 2.71 16.63 -4.80
C ALA A 47 1.95 17.28 -5.95
N ASP A 48 2.67 18.05 -6.77
CA ASP A 48 2.15 18.73 -7.96
C ASP A 48 1.88 17.78 -9.14
N ALA A 49 2.34 16.54 -9.05
CA ALA A 49 2.11 15.50 -10.05
C ALA A 49 2.02 14.10 -9.43
N LEU A 50 1.36 13.19 -10.14
CA LEU A 50 1.35 11.77 -9.81
C LEU A 50 2.75 11.18 -10.01
N LYS A 51 3.18 10.31 -9.09
CA LYS A 51 4.47 9.59 -9.14
C LYS A 51 4.34 8.15 -9.62
N ALA A 52 3.14 7.72 -9.98
CA ALA A 52 2.89 6.40 -10.54
C ALA A 52 3.46 6.26 -11.96
N ASP A 53 3.65 5.03 -12.41
CA ASP A 53 4.09 4.71 -13.76
C ASP A 53 3.14 5.30 -14.81
N ALA A 54 3.68 5.78 -15.93
CA ALA A 54 2.92 6.51 -16.95
C ALA A 54 1.70 5.74 -17.45
N VAL A 55 1.84 4.42 -17.64
CA VAL A 55 0.73 3.54 -18.07
C VAL A 55 -0.44 3.53 -17.08
N LEU A 56 -0.14 3.59 -15.78
CA LEU A 56 -1.16 3.65 -14.73
C LEU A 56 -1.83 5.02 -14.70
N VAL A 57 -1.04 6.10 -14.85
CA VAL A 57 -1.56 7.46 -14.94
C VAL A 57 -2.49 7.63 -16.14
N ASP A 58 -2.10 7.13 -17.31
CA ASP A 58 -2.91 7.20 -18.54
C ASP A 58 -4.20 6.40 -18.38
N LYS A 59 -4.11 5.20 -17.81
CA LYS A 59 -5.29 4.39 -17.49
C LYS A 59 -6.23 5.12 -16.53
N LEU A 60 -5.72 5.69 -15.44
CA LEU A 60 -6.51 6.44 -14.47
C LEU A 60 -7.24 7.62 -15.12
N LYS A 61 -6.52 8.42 -15.93
CA LYS A 61 -7.09 9.57 -16.66
C LYS A 61 -8.16 9.19 -17.68
N SER A 62 -8.13 7.95 -18.20
CA SER A 62 -9.15 7.47 -19.13
C SER A 62 -10.50 7.15 -18.48
N LEU A 63 -10.55 7.06 -17.14
CA LEU A 63 -11.74 6.63 -16.41
C LEU A 63 -12.71 7.80 -16.21
N PRO A 64 -13.99 7.68 -16.63
CA PRO A 64 -14.92 8.80 -16.62
C PRO A 64 -15.44 9.17 -15.21
N ASN A 65 -15.29 8.25 -14.24
CA ASN A 65 -15.75 8.42 -12.87
C ASN A 65 -14.60 8.70 -11.89
N VAL A 66 -13.49 9.25 -12.38
CA VAL A 66 -12.33 9.61 -11.56
C VAL A 66 -12.06 11.12 -11.65
N ALA A 67 -11.90 11.76 -10.50
CA ALA A 67 -11.36 13.11 -10.37
C ALA A 67 -9.96 13.05 -9.73
N ILE A 68 -9.00 13.80 -10.27
CA ILE A 68 -7.62 13.84 -9.78
C ILE A 68 -7.32 15.24 -9.28
N HIS A 69 -6.91 15.36 -8.01
CA HIS A 69 -6.44 16.61 -7.42
C HIS A 69 -4.99 16.46 -6.99
N VAL A 70 -4.11 17.19 -7.67
CA VAL A 70 -2.70 17.38 -7.26
C VAL A 70 -2.58 18.61 -6.38
N ASN A 71 -1.42 18.79 -5.74
CA ASN A 71 -1.19 19.81 -4.72
C ASN A 71 -2.20 19.74 -3.56
N ALA A 72 -2.87 18.61 -3.36
CA ALA A 72 -3.99 18.50 -2.44
C ALA A 72 -3.55 17.81 -1.14
N GLN A 73 -3.60 18.55 -0.04
CA GLN A 73 -3.33 18.03 1.30
C GLN A 73 -4.65 17.83 2.03
N THR A 74 -5.04 16.58 2.31
CA THR A 74 -6.17 16.31 3.19
C THR A 74 -5.92 16.93 4.56
N THR A 75 -6.88 17.71 5.05
CA THR A 75 -6.82 18.41 6.35
C THR A 75 -7.77 17.78 7.37
N GLU A 76 -8.89 17.23 6.92
CA GLU A 76 -9.92 16.67 7.79
C GLU A 76 -10.68 15.54 7.08
N ILE A 77 -11.04 14.49 7.82
CA ILE A 77 -12.05 13.51 7.40
C ILE A 77 -13.31 13.82 8.22
N THR A 78 -14.43 14.11 7.53
CA THR A 78 -15.68 14.51 8.19
C THR A 78 -16.62 13.32 8.35
N GLY A 79 -17.43 13.34 9.41
CA GLY A 79 -18.42 12.30 9.67
C GLY A 79 -19.61 12.79 10.50
N ASP A 80 -20.67 11.98 10.54
CA ASP A 80 -21.90 12.24 11.30
C ASP A 80 -21.89 11.62 12.71
N GLY A 81 -20.72 11.17 13.17
CA GLY A 81 -20.54 10.43 14.42
C GLY A 81 -20.67 8.91 14.30
N GLN A 82 -21.17 8.39 13.17
CA GLN A 82 -21.27 6.94 12.92
C GLN A 82 -20.46 6.52 11.69
N LYS A 83 -20.40 7.37 10.66
CA LYS A 83 -19.74 7.08 9.39
C LYS A 83 -19.08 8.33 8.80
N VAL A 84 -18.17 8.09 7.87
CA VAL A 84 -17.59 9.13 7.02
C VAL A 84 -18.66 9.68 6.09
N THR A 85 -18.70 11.01 5.99
CA THR A 85 -19.59 11.77 5.10
C THR A 85 -18.81 12.64 4.11
N GLY A 86 -17.51 12.81 4.32
CA GLY A 86 -16.69 13.60 3.42
C GLY A 86 -15.22 13.69 3.84
N LEU A 87 -14.47 14.50 3.08
CA LEU A 87 -13.16 14.98 3.46
C LEU A 87 -13.00 16.45 3.10
N ARG A 88 -12.08 17.13 3.79
CA ARG A 88 -11.57 18.44 3.40
C ARG A 88 -10.12 18.33 2.98
N TYR A 89 -9.74 19.10 1.97
CA TYR A 89 -8.35 19.25 1.58
C TYR A 89 -8.01 20.69 1.28
N LYS A 90 -6.75 21.03 1.48
CA LYS A 90 -6.16 22.30 1.12
C LYS A 90 -5.37 22.13 -0.17
N ASP A 91 -5.66 22.96 -1.17
CA ASP A 91 -4.76 23.16 -2.31
C ASP A 91 -3.53 23.92 -1.79
N ARG A 92 -2.37 23.28 -1.87
CA ARG A 92 -1.09 23.80 -1.39
C ARG A 92 -0.52 24.91 -2.26
N ALA A 93 -0.91 24.98 -3.53
CA ALA A 93 -0.46 26.02 -4.45
C ALA A 93 -1.22 27.34 -4.22
N SER A 94 -2.55 27.27 -4.04
CA SER A 94 -3.40 28.45 -3.86
C SER A 94 -3.72 28.78 -2.40
N GLY A 95 -3.60 27.79 -1.51
CA GLY A 95 -4.06 27.88 -0.12
C GLY A 95 -5.57 27.67 0.05
N ALA A 96 -6.34 27.46 -1.02
CA ALA A 96 -7.78 27.28 -0.98
C ALA A 96 -8.18 25.99 -0.27
N GLU A 97 -9.30 26.04 0.46
CA GLU A 97 -9.89 24.86 1.09
C GLU A 97 -11.07 24.34 0.27
N HIS A 98 -11.13 23.02 0.13
CA HIS A 98 -12.14 22.31 -0.62
C HIS A 98 -12.78 21.23 0.25
N SER A 99 -14.06 20.96 0.02
CA SER A 99 -14.80 19.88 0.68
C SER A 99 -15.33 18.91 -0.38
N VAL A 100 -15.23 17.62 -0.11
CA VAL A 100 -15.71 16.54 -0.99
C VAL A 100 -16.64 15.65 -0.20
N GLU A 101 -17.88 15.50 -0.66
CA GLU A 101 -18.84 14.57 -0.08
C GLU A 101 -18.57 13.14 -0.58
N LEU A 102 -18.39 12.22 0.36
CA LEU A 102 -18.06 10.82 0.06
C LEU A 102 -18.35 9.90 1.24
N ALA A 103 -18.45 8.61 0.96
CA ALA A 103 -18.74 7.60 1.97
C ALA A 103 -17.49 6.91 2.52
N GLY A 104 -16.37 6.96 1.79
CA GLY A 104 -15.16 6.19 2.10
C GLY A 104 -13.86 6.90 1.71
N VAL A 105 -12.83 6.72 2.53
CA VAL A 105 -11.46 7.21 2.26
C VAL A 105 -10.50 6.03 2.34
N PHE A 106 -9.71 5.83 1.28
CA PHE A 106 -8.70 4.80 1.16
C PHE A 106 -7.31 5.43 1.20
N VAL A 107 -6.55 5.20 2.28
CA VAL A 107 -5.22 5.80 2.45
C VAL A 107 -4.18 4.89 1.81
N GLN A 108 -3.45 5.39 0.79
CA GLN A 108 -2.45 4.69 -0.01
C GLN A 108 -1.16 5.52 -0.16
N ILE A 109 -0.75 6.18 0.92
CA ILE A 109 0.44 7.05 0.95
C ILE A 109 1.78 6.28 0.97
N GLY A 110 1.72 4.97 1.17
CA GLY A 110 2.88 4.08 1.27
C GLY A 110 2.82 3.16 2.49
N LEU A 111 3.65 2.13 2.46
CA LEU A 111 3.88 1.22 3.58
C LEU A 111 5.25 1.54 4.18
N VAL A 112 5.33 1.60 5.51
CA VAL A 112 6.60 1.68 6.24
C VAL A 112 6.85 0.32 6.89
N PRO A 113 7.80 -0.49 6.39
CA PRO A 113 8.14 -1.76 7.01
C PRO A 113 8.75 -1.57 8.40
N ASN A 114 8.44 -2.46 9.35
CA ASN A 114 8.98 -2.45 10.72
C ASN A 114 10.41 -3.04 10.78
N THR A 115 11.33 -2.47 10.00
CA THR A 115 12.65 -3.06 9.69
C THR A 115 13.80 -2.10 9.95
N GLU A 116 13.53 -0.88 10.45
CA GLU A 116 14.55 0.14 10.67
C GLU A 116 15.70 -0.38 11.57
N TRP A 117 15.35 -1.17 12.59
CA TRP A 117 16.29 -1.79 13.52
C TRP A 117 17.25 -2.80 12.87
N LEU A 118 16.98 -3.26 11.64
CA LEU A 118 17.82 -4.18 10.86
C LEU A 118 18.81 -3.46 9.94
N LYS A 119 18.75 -2.12 9.86
CA LYS A 119 19.64 -1.34 9.00
C LYS A 119 21.11 -1.59 9.34
N GLY A 120 21.91 -1.91 8.33
CA GLY A 120 23.31 -2.28 8.49
C GLY A 120 23.55 -3.73 8.91
N THR A 121 22.49 -4.48 9.23
CA THR A 121 22.56 -5.94 9.49
C THR A 121 22.08 -6.74 8.30
N LEU A 122 20.94 -6.37 7.71
CA LEU A 122 20.40 -6.98 6.49
C LEU A 122 20.36 -5.98 5.33
N GLU A 123 20.41 -6.49 4.10
CA GLU A 123 20.11 -5.69 2.93
C GLU A 123 18.62 -5.34 2.88
N LEU A 124 18.34 -4.04 2.79
CA LEU A 124 17.00 -3.51 2.67
C LEU A 124 16.83 -2.82 1.31
N SER A 125 15.63 -2.89 0.74
CA SER A 125 15.26 -2.15 -0.46
C SER A 125 15.29 -0.64 -0.18
N ARG A 126 15.22 0.19 -1.22
CA ARG A 126 15.08 1.65 -1.07
C ARG A 126 13.83 2.07 -0.28
N HIS A 127 12.86 1.16 -0.12
CA HIS A 127 11.63 1.36 0.64
C HIS A 127 11.70 0.76 2.06
N GLY A 128 12.87 0.26 2.47
CA GLY A 128 13.09 -0.33 3.80
C GLY A 128 12.65 -1.78 3.91
N GLU A 129 12.20 -2.43 2.84
CA GLU A 129 11.77 -3.83 2.89
C GLU A 129 12.98 -4.77 2.95
N ILE A 130 12.89 -5.87 3.69
CA ILE A 130 13.92 -6.90 3.71
C ILE A 130 13.97 -7.57 2.33
N ILE A 131 15.12 -7.49 1.67
CA ILE A 131 15.32 -8.15 0.38
C ILE A 131 15.39 -9.67 0.62
N VAL A 132 14.52 -10.41 -0.05
CA VAL A 132 14.47 -11.87 0.03
C VAL A 132 14.44 -12.51 -1.35
N ASP A 133 15.00 -13.71 -1.44
CA ASP A 133 14.86 -14.56 -2.62
C ASP A 133 13.53 -15.35 -2.62
N ALA A 134 13.36 -16.22 -3.61
CA ALA A 134 12.17 -17.07 -3.72
C ALA A 134 11.98 -18.04 -2.54
N LYS A 135 12.99 -18.27 -1.69
CA LYS A 135 12.92 -19.11 -0.49
C LYS A 135 12.71 -18.30 0.79
N GLY A 136 12.67 -16.97 0.70
CA GLY A 136 12.62 -16.09 1.87
C GLY A 136 14.00 -15.88 2.52
N ALA A 137 15.09 -16.29 1.87
CA ALA A 137 16.44 -16.12 2.38
C ALA A 137 16.87 -14.65 2.21
N THR A 138 17.52 -14.11 3.25
CA THR A 138 18.03 -12.74 3.27
C THR A 138 19.50 -12.67 2.84
N SER A 139 20.10 -11.47 2.89
CA SER A 139 21.54 -11.29 2.66
C SER A 139 22.44 -11.99 3.70
N LEU A 140 21.91 -12.39 4.87
CA LEU A 140 22.67 -13.08 5.91
C LEU A 140 22.29 -14.57 5.98
N PRO A 141 23.24 -15.50 5.79
CA PRO A 141 22.96 -16.93 5.87
C PRO A 141 22.33 -17.33 7.20
N GLY A 142 21.28 -18.16 7.13
CA GLY A 142 20.53 -18.60 8.30
C GLY A 142 19.44 -17.64 8.77
N ILE A 143 19.36 -16.43 8.20
CA ILE A 143 18.27 -15.48 8.46
C ILE A 143 17.30 -15.46 7.29
N PHE A 144 16.02 -15.64 7.62
CA PHE A 144 14.90 -15.66 6.68
C PHE A 144 13.87 -14.60 7.08
N ALA A 145 13.11 -14.10 6.11
CA ALA A 145 12.04 -13.14 6.35
C ALA A 145 10.80 -13.49 5.51
N ALA A 146 9.63 -13.06 5.97
CA ALA A 146 8.35 -13.34 5.35
C ALA A 146 7.34 -12.21 5.57
N GLY A 147 6.33 -12.16 4.71
CA GLY A 147 5.21 -11.22 4.81
C GLY A 147 5.59 -9.79 4.48
N ASP A 148 4.78 -8.85 4.96
CA ASP A 148 4.79 -7.46 4.51
C ASP A 148 6.11 -6.72 4.73
N ALA A 149 6.94 -7.19 5.67
CA ALA A 149 8.26 -6.65 5.95
C ALA A 149 9.29 -6.92 4.84
N THR A 150 8.99 -7.82 3.89
CA THR A 150 9.89 -8.19 2.80
C THR A 150 9.53 -7.54 1.48
N THR A 151 10.36 -7.74 0.46
CA THR A 151 10.12 -7.35 -0.93
C THR A 151 9.00 -8.13 -1.63
N VAL A 152 8.17 -8.89 -0.90
CA VAL A 152 6.95 -9.48 -1.47
C VAL A 152 6.07 -8.35 -2.02
N PRO A 153 5.62 -8.41 -3.29
CA PRO A 153 5.00 -7.27 -3.95
C PRO A 153 3.61 -6.91 -3.42
N TYR A 154 2.93 -7.86 -2.76
CA TYR A 154 1.55 -7.72 -2.32
C TYR A 154 1.43 -7.98 -0.83
N LYS A 155 0.61 -7.16 -0.16
CA LYS A 155 0.52 -7.08 1.29
C LYS A 155 -0.85 -7.56 1.74
N GLN A 156 -1.00 -8.87 1.96
CA GLN A 156 -2.27 -9.55 2.25
C GLN A 156 -2.06 -10.70 3.22
N ILE A 157 -3.06 -11.00 4.04
CA ILE A 157 -3.00 -12.06 5.06
C ILE A 157 -2.61 -13.40 4.44
N ILE A 158 -3.29 -13.81 3.36
CA ILE A 158 -3.05 -15.12 2.73
C ILE A 158 -1.67 -15.18 2.06
N ILE A 159 -1.18 -14.06 1.54
CA ILE A 159 0.14 -13.97 0.92
C ILE A 159 1.21 -14.07 2.01
N ALA A 160 1.08 -13.31 3.09
CA ALA A 160 1.99 -13.36 4.23
C ALA A 160 2.03 -14.76 4.87
N ALA A 161 0.89 -15.45 4.97
CA ALA A 161 0.83 -16.83 5.45
C ALA A 161 1.62 -17.79 4.54
N GLY A 162 1.47 -17.66 3.22
CA GLY A 162 2.24 -18.43 2.24
C GLY A 162 3.75 -18.16 2.32
N GLU A 163 4.13 -16.89 2.42
CA GLU A 163 5.53 -16.48 2.61
C GLU A 163 6.11 -17.03 3.93
N GLY A 164 5.30 -17.04 5.01
CA GLY A 164 5.69 -17.61 6.30
C GLY A 164 5.97 -19.11 6.23
N ALA A 165 5.10 -19.87 5.55
CA ALA A 165 5.32 -21.30 5.33
C ALA A 165 6.63 -21.56 4.56
N LYS A 166 6.89 -20.76 3.52
CA LYS A 166 8.09 -20.84 2.67
C LYS A 166 9.38 -20.54 3.45
N ALA A 167 9.39 -19.48 4.25
CA ALA A 167 10.53 -19.12 5.09
C ALA A 167 10.79 -20.17 6.18
N ALA A 168 9.74 -20.72 6.81
CA ALA A 168 9.88 -21.75 7.83
C ALA A 168 10.51 -23.04 7.28
N LEU A 169 10.04 -23.52 6.12
CA LEU A 169 10.62 -24.70 5.47
C LEU A 169 12.06 -24.47 5.02
N SER A 170 12.40 -23.25 4.58
CA SER A 170 13.76 -22.89 4.17
C SER A 170 14.71 -22.81 5.36
N ALA A 171 14.25 -22.27 6.49
CA ALA A 171 14.99 -22.29 7.75
C ALA A 171 15.24 -23.73 8.22
N PHE A 172 14.25 -24.61 8.12
CA PHE A 172 14.41 -26.03 8.46
C PHE A 172 15.42 -26.74 7.56
N ASP A 173 15.37 -26.54 6.23
CA ASP A 173 16.37 -27.09 5.29
C ASP A 173 17.79 -26.57 5.62
N HIS A 174 17.92 -25.28 5.94
CA HIS A 174 19.19 -24.70 6.38
C HIS A 174 19.73 -25.39 7.64
N LEU A 175 18.89 -25.59 8.65
CA LEU A 175 19.29 -26.26 9.89
C LEU A 175 19.78 -27.69 9.61
N ILE A 176 19.06 -28.49 8.82
CA ILE A 176 19.48 -29.87 8.51
C ILE A 176 20.85 -29.90 7.84
N ARG A 177 21.11 -28.98 6.90
CA ARG A 177 22.37 -28.95 6.15
C ARG A 177 23.58 -28.49 6.98
N HIS A 178 23.36 -27.70 8.02
CA HIS A 178 24.44 -27.10 8.83
C HIS A 178 24.62 -27.77 10.20
N SER A 179 23.61 -28.49 10.71
CA SER A 179 23.73 -29.26 11.95
C SER A 179 24.57 -30.54 11.79
N ALA A 180 24.74 -31.06 10.57
CA ALA A 180 25.65 -32.17 10.29
C ALA A 180 27.13 -31.77 10.31
N ALA A 181 27.46 -30.50 10.07
CA ALA A 181 28.84 -30.01 9.94
C ALA A 181 29.51 -29.66 11.29
N GLN A 182 28.76 -29.58 12.40
CA GLN A 182 29.31 -29.26 13.73
C GLN A 182 29.58 -30.50 14.61
N ASN A 183 29.25 -31.70 14.13
CA ASN A 183 29.47 -32.96 14.84
C ASN A 183 30.56 -33.85 14.21
N SER A 184 31.42 -33.28 13.35
CA SER A 184 32.52 -33.99 12.68
C SER A 184 33.84 -33.27 12.85
#